data_AF-A0A380KL47-F1
#
_entry.id   AF-A0A380KL47-F1
#
_cell.length_a   1.000
_cell.length_b   1.000
_cell.length_c   1.000
_cell.angle_alpha   90.00
_cell.angle_beta   90.00
_cell.angle_gamma   90.00
#
_symmetry.space_group_name_H-M   'P 1'
#
loop_
_entity.id
_entity.type
_entity.pdbx_description
1 polymer ?
#
loop_
_entity_poly.entity_id
_entity_poly.type
_entity_poly.pdbx_seq_one_letter_code
_entity_poly.pdbx_strand_id
1 'polypeptide(L)'
;MKKVCFVCLGNICRSPMAEFVMKDLVTSENLLIESRATSNWEHGNPIHHGTQGIFKKHHIAYDYQKSSQQISYQDFRDFDVIIGMDTNNVADLKEMSR
;
A
#
# COMPACT_ATOMS: atom_id res chain seq x y z
N MET A 1 -12.47 -6.69 -12.53
CA MET A 1 -11.68 -6.81 -11.28
C MET A 1 -11.48 -5.42 -10.73
N LYS A 2 -11.93 -5.13 -9.51
CA LYS A 2 -11.75 -3.80 -8.88
C LYS A 2 -10.31 -3.69 -8.37
N LYS A 3 -9.70 -2.51 -8.49
CA LYS A 3 -8.30 -2.27 -8.14
C LYS A 3 -8.21 -1.24 -7.02
N VAL A 4 -7.61 -1.62 -5.90
CA VAL A 4 -7.47 -0.78 -4.69
C VAL A 4 -5.99 -0.58 -4.39
N CYS A 5 -5.59 0.67 -4.16
CA CYS A 5 -4.24 1.04 -3.74
C CYS A 5 -4.26 1.76 -2.39
N PHE A 6 -3.57 1.19 -1.39
CA PHE A 6 -3.34 1.88 -0.11
C PHE A 6 -2.07 2.71 -0.17
N VAL A 7 -2.09 3.94 0.37
CA VAL A 7 -0.96 4.87 0.24
C VAL A 7 -0.61 5.52 1.56
N CYS A 8 0.67 5.45 1.93
CA CYS A 8 1.23 6.25 3.02
C CYS A 8 2.51 6.96 2.58
N LEU A 9 3.19 7.67 3.48
CA LEU A 9 4.39 8.43 3.13
C LEU A 9 5.51 7.58 2.49
N GLY A 10 5.85 6.44 3.09
CA GLY A 10 7.04 5.66 2.72
C GLY A 10 6.80 4.20 2.32
N ASN A 11 5.55 3.73 2.28
CA ASN A 11 5.19 2.36 1.87
C ASN A 11 5.98 1.21 2.52
N ILE A 12 6.40 1.37 3.78
CA ILE A 12 7.03 0.30 4.58
C ILE A 12 6.23 -0.08 5.84
N CYS A 13 5.38 0.81 6.35
CA CYS A 13 4.63 0.60 7.59
C CYS A 13 3.12 0.41 7.35
N ARG A 14 2.40 1.53 7.24
CA ARG A 14 0.94 1.57 7.27
C ARG A 14 0.28 1.01 6.00
N SER A 15 0.71 1.45 4.81
CA SER A 15 0.08 0.99 3.57
C SER A 15 0.35 -0.48 3.23
N PRO A 16 1.55 -1.06 3.46
CA PRO A 16 1.72 -2.51 3.34
C PRO A 16 0.87 -3.29 4.35
N MET A 17 0.74 -2.79 5.59
CA MET A 17 -0.17 -3.39 6.58
C MET A 17 -1.60 -3.48 6.06
N ALA A 18 -2.12 -2.39 5.52
CA ALA A 18 -3.45 -2.37 4.93
C ALA A 18 -3.58 -3.32 3.72
N GLU A 19 -2.58 -3.36 2.84
CA GLU A 19 -2.55 -4.26 1.68
C GLU A 19 -2.72 -5.72 2.10
N PHE A 20 -1.86 -6.24 2.99
CA PHE A 20 -1.88 -7.65 3.33
C PHE A 20 -3.02 -8.04 4.28
N VAL A 21 -3.45 -7.14 5.16
CA VAL A 21 -4.67 -7.36 5.96
C VAL A 21 -5.89 -7.45 5.03
N MET A 22 -6.01 -6.56 4.05
CA MET A 22 -7.14 -6.61 3.12
C MET A 22 -7.10 -7.85 2.22
N LYS A 23 -5.90 -8.29 1.78
CA LYS A 23 -5.73 -9.54 1.04
C LYS A 23 -6.15 -10.77 1.86
N ASP A 24 -5.87 -10.78 3.16
CA ASP A 24 -6.27 -11.87 4.06
C ASP A 24 -7.78 -11.90 4.32
N LEU A 25 -8.43 -10.73 4.41
CA LEU A 25 -9.88 -10.62 4.63
C LEU A 25 -10.72 -10.94 3.39
N VAL A 26 -10.18 -10.74 2.20
CA VAL A 26 -10.92 -10.91 0.95
C VAL A 26 -10.64 -12.29 0.35
N THR A 27 -11.68 -13.13 0.27
CA THR A 27 -11.61 -14.45 -0.37
C THR A 27 -11.93 -14.44 -1.86
N SER A 28 -12.34 -13.28 -2.40
CA SER A 28 -12.73 -13.14 -3.81
C SER A 28 -11.56 -12.70 -4.69
N GLU A 29 -11.30 -13.47 -5.75
CA GLU A 29 -10.31 -13.15 -6.79
C GLU A 29 -10.65 -11.90 -7.63
N ASN A 30 -11.77 -11.23 -7.36
CA ASN A 30 -12.23 -10.07 -8.12
C ASN A 30 -11.62 -8.73 -7.66
N LEU A 31 -10.66 -8.75 -6.74
CA LEU A 31 -9.97 -7.57 -6.22
C LEU A 31 -8.45 -7.66 -6.44
N LEU A 32 -7.89 -6.67 -7.12
CA LEU A 32 -6.45 -6.41 -7.10
C LEU A 32 -6.16 -5.41 -5.97
N ILE A 33 -5.29 -5.79 -5.04
CA ILE A 33 -4.95 -4.96 -3.88
C ILE A 33 -3.45 -4.73 -3.90
N GLU A 34 -3.05 -3.47 -3.86
CA GLU A 34 -1.66 -3.06 -3.79
C GLU A 34 -1.47 -1.89 -2.81
N SER A 35 -0.21 -1.50 -2.61
CA SER A 35 0.15 -0.32 -1.87
C SER A 35 1.32 0.45 -2.49
N ARG A 36 1.35 1.76 -2.24
CA ARG A 36 2.35 2.73 -2.73
C ARG A 36 2.74 3.75 -1.66
N ALA A 37 3.76 4.54 -1.99
CA ALA A 37 4.28 5.67 -1.21
C ALA A 37 3.93 7.01 -1.87
N THR A 38 3.72 8.08 -1.10
CA THR A 38 3.69 9.44 -1.67
C THR A 38 5.11 9.97 -1.94
N SER A 39 6.09 9.55 -1.14
CA SER A 39 7.51 9.92 -1.30
C SER A 39 8.35 8.79 -1.90
N ASN A 40 9.58 9.12 -2.30
CA ASN A 40 10.60 8.16 -2.72
C ASN A 40 11.62 7.83 -1.62
N TRP A 41 11.37 8.23 -0.36
CA TRP A 41 12.36 8.15 0.73
C TRP A 41 12.80 6.74 1.08
N GLU A 42 11.89 5.78 0.91
CA GLU A 42 12.10 4.38 1.29
C GLU A 42 12.10 3.44 0.08
N HIS A 43 12.20 3.97 -1.14
CA HIS A 43 12.03 3.18 -2.35
C HIS A 43 12.97 1.97 -2.41
N GLY A 44 12.40 0.81 -2.73
CA GLY A 44 13.13 -0.46 -2.74
C GLY A 44 13.31 -1.11 -1.37
N ASN A 45 13.12 -0.39 -0.26
CA ASN A 45 13.23 -0.97 1.07
C ASN A 45 12.07 -1.95 1.34
N PRO A 46 12.32 -3.04 2.07
CA PRO A 46 11.28 -4.01 2.39
C PRO A 46 10.29 -3.42 3.40
N ILE A 47 9.18 -4.13 3.60
CA ILE A 47 8.23 -3.86 4.69
C ILE A 47 9.00 -3.71 6.01
N HIS A 48 8.70 -2.66 6.77
CA HIS A 48 9.37 -2.37 8.04
C HIS A 48 9.25 -3.55 9.01
N HIS A 49 10.33 -3.86 9.73
CA HIS A 49 10.42 -5.02 10.63
C HIS A 49 9.30 -5.06 11.69
N GLY A 50 8.86 -3.90 12.19
CA GLY A 50 7.73 -3.80 13.12
C GLY A 50 6.41 -4.31 12.50
N THR A 51 6.14 -3.93 11.24
CA THR A 51 4.96 -4.40 10.50
C THR A 51 5.04 -5.90 10.22
N GLN A 52 6.22 -6.39 9.83
CA GLN A 52 6.47 -7.82 9.67
C GLN A 52 6.21 -8.60 10.97
N GLY A 53 6.63 -8.05 12.11
CA GLY A 53 6.37 -8.62 13.43
C GLY A 53 4.88 -8.71 13.74
N ILE A 54 4.09 -7.71 13.37
CA ILE A 54 2.62 -7.72 13.52
C ILE A 54 1.99 -8.80 12.62
N PHE A 55 2.41 -8.92 11.36
CA PHE A 55 1.91 -9.98 10.49
C PHE A 55 2.17 -11.37 11.08
N LYS A 56 3.39 -11.63 11.56
CA LYS A 56 3.75 -12.89 12.23
C LYS A 56 2.90 -13.14 13.47
N LYS A 57 2.71 -12.12 14.31
CA LYS A 57 1.88 -12.21 15.53
C LYS A 57 0.43 -12.59 15.23
N HIS A 58 -0.11 -12.09 14.13
CA HIS A 58 -1.51 -12.30 13.75
C HIS A 58 -1.71 -13.35 12.66
N HIS A 59 -0.66 -14.09 12.28
CA HIS A 59 -0.68 -15.13 11.25
C HIS A 59 -1.17 -14.64 9.87
N ILE A 60 -0.89 -13.38 9.54
CA ILE A 60 -1.23 -12.79 8.24
C ILE A 60 -0.10 -13.10 7.25
N ALA A 61 -0.44 -13.75 6.14
CA ALA A 61 0.51 -13.99 5.07
C ALA A 61 0.88 -12.67 4.37
N TYR A 62 2.15 -12.47 4.08
CA TYR A 62 2.63 -11.31 3.34
C TYR A 62 3.78 -11.70 2.40
N ASP A 63 3.97 -10.90 1.36
CA ASP A 63 5.04 -11.10 0.39
C ASP A 63 6.35 -10.50 0.92
N TYR A 64 7.38 -11.33 1.06
CA TYR A 64 8.73 -10.91 1.49
C TYR A 64 9.47 -10.12 0.41
N GLN A 65 9.07 -10.23 -0.85
CA GLN A 65 9.63 -9.47 -1.96
C GLN A 65 8.99 -8.09 -2.11
N LYS A 66 7.91 -7.81 -1.37
CA LYS A 66 7.29 -6.49 -1.36
C LYS A 66 8.29 -5.44 -0.89
N SER A 67 8.55 -4.50 -1.78
CA SER A 67 9.35 -3.31 -1.51
C SER A 67 8.51 -2.05 -1.64
N SER A 68 8.97 -0.98 -1.00
CA SER A 68 8.35 0.33 -1.09
C SER A 68 8.48 0.89 -2.51
N GLN A 69 7.35 1.36 -3.04
CA GLN A 69 7.26 1.93 -4.38
C GLN A 69 6.46 3.21 -4.34
N GLN A 70 7.02 4.30 -4.88
CA GLN A 70 6.29 5.56 -5.01
C GLN A 70 5.15 5.42 -6.01
N ILE A 71 4.01 6.05 -5.70
CA ILE A 71 2.87 6.10 -6.61
C ILE A 71 3.26 6.88 -7.87
N SER A 72 2.94 6.29 -9.03
CA SER A 72 3.17 6.88 -10.34
C SER A 72 1.90 7.53 -10.89
N TYR A 73 2.05 8.37 -11.91
CA TYR A 73 0.91 8.94 -12.63
C TYR A 73 0.02 7.86 -13.28
N GLN A 74 0.62 6.73 -13.70
CA GLN A 74 -0.12 5.60 -14.26
C GLN A 74 -0.99 4.91 -13.20
N ASP A 75 -0.50 4.79 -11.96
CA ASP A 75 -1.29 4.22 -10.85
C ASP A 75 -2.60 5.02 -10.63
N PHE A 76 -2.58 6.35 -10.75
CA PHE A 76 -3.79 7.18 -10.66
C PHE A 76 -4.83 6.88 -11.75
N ARG A 77 -4.40 6.35 -12.89
CA ARG A 77 -5.30 5.93 -13.98
C ARG A 77 -5.73 4.47 -13.85
N ASP A 78 -4.86 3.64 -13.29
CA ASP A 78 -5.05 2.20 -13.25
C ASP A 78 -5.87 1.72 -12.06
N PHE A 79 -5.78 2.38 -10.90
CA PHE A 79 -6.53 2.02 -9.70
C PHE A 79 -7.91 2.68 -9.66
N ASP A 80 -8.94 1.90 -9.34
CA ASP A 80 -10.31 2.41 -9.19
C ASP A 80 -10.46 3.21 -7.88
N VAL A 81 -9.73 2.82 -6.83
CA VAL A 81 -9.77 3.46 -5.51
C VAL A 81 -8.35 3.58 -4.95
N ILE A 82 -7.98 4.80 -4.57
CA ILE A 82 -6.73 5.11 -3.87
C ILE A 82 -7.05 5.62 -2.47
N ILE A 83 -6.54 4.93 -1.45
CA ILE A 83 -6.87 5.17 -0.04
C ILE A 83 -5.62 5.65 0.70
N GLY A 84 -5.57 6.93 1.06
CA GLY A 84 -4.53 7.51 1.90
C GLY A 84 -4.69 7.11 3.37
N MET A 85 -3.58 6.77 4.04
CA MET A 85 -3.61 6.31 5.44
C MET A 85 -3.77 7.45 6.46
N ASP A 86 -3.53 8.70 6.07
CA ASP A 86 -3.79 9.90 6.85
C ASP A 86 -4.14 11.10 5.94
N THR A 87 -4.51 12.23 6.54
CA THR A 87 -4.91 13.44 5.81
C THR A 87 -3.79 14.05 4.98
N ASN A 88 -2.53 13.92 5.40
CA ASN A 88 -1.39 14.42 4.66
C ASN A 88 -1.18 13.56 3.40
N ASN A 89 -1.31 12.23 3.51
CA ASN A 89 -1.23 11.35 2.35
C ASN A 89 -2.33 11.67 1.34
N VAL A 90 -3.56 11.98 1.79
CA VAL A 90 -4.64 12.41 0.90
C VAL A 90 -4.34 13.76 0.25
N ALA A 91 -3.75 14.70 0.97
CA ALA A 91 -3.36 16.00 0.42
C ALA A 91 -2.28 15.84 -0.67
N ASP A 92 -1.22 15.10 -0.37
CA ASP A 92 -0.14 14.79 -1.32
C ASP A 92 -0.70 14.11 -2.58
N LEU A 93 -1.55 13.10 -2.42
CA LEU A 93 -2.17 12.38 -3.54
C LEU A 93 -2.97 13.31 -4.46
N LYS A 94 -3.72 14.26 -3.89
CA LYS A 94 -4.50 15.25 -4.67
C LYS A 94 -3.61 16.23 -5.42
N GLU A 95 -2.43 16.53 -4.90
CA GLU A 95 -1.46 17.37 -5.57
C GLU A 95 -0.77 16.62 -6.71
N MET A 96 -0.34 15.38 -6.45
CA MET A 96 0.33 14.50 -7.41
C MET A 96 -0.57 14.02 -8.56
N SER A 97 -1.90 14.03 -8.37
CA SER A 97 -2.86 13.60 -9.39
C SER A 97 -3.25 14.68 -10.40
N ARG A 98 -2.73 15.91 -10.24
CA ARG A 98 -2.97 17.02 -11.18
C ARG A 98 -2.12 16.88 -12.42
#